data_AF-A0A6P8F2N5-F1
#
_entry.id   AF-A0A6P8F2N5-F1
#
_cell.length_a   1.000
_cell.length_b   1.000
_cell.length_c   1.000
_cell.angle_alpha   90.00
_cell.angle_beta   90.00
_cell.angle_gamma   90.00
#
_symmetry.space_group_name_H-M   'P 1'
#
loop_
_entity.id
_entity.type
_entity.pdbx_description
1 polymer ?
#
loop_
_entity_poly.entity_id
_entity_poly.type
_entity_poly.pdbx_seq_one_letter_code
_entity_poly.pdbx_strand_id
1 'polypeptide(L)'
;MYPSVGISTRIQQEREQAEGMGSTQQEAVLYLGQDFHALRRECLEAGGLFQDPCFPAEPPSLGFKELAPHSAKTRGVEWMRPTELTDNPQFILGGATRTDICQGALGDCWLLAAIGSLTLQEKLLHRVVPHGQSFQDDYAGIFHFQFWQYGEWVDVVIDDRLPVKDGELLFVHSAEGSEFWSALVEKAYAKLNGSYEALSGGSTTEGFVDFTGGVSEMYELKKAPRDLHRIISKALDRSSLLGCSIDITSAFDMEAVTFKKLVKGHAYSVTGLKQVDYRGRQERLIRVCVCV
;
A
#
# COMPACT_ATOMS: atom_id res chain seq x y z
N MET A 1 -3.19 -26.30 -7.02
CA MET A 1 -2.19 -27.35 -7.32
C MET A 1 -0.88 -26.60 -7.53
N TYR A 2 0.01 -26.57 -6.54
CA TYR A 2 1.26 -25.80 -6.62
C TYR A 2 2.13 -26.35 -7.77
N PRO A 3 2.72 -25.52 -8.64
CA PRO A 3 3.71 -26.01 -9.58
C PRO A 3 4.93 -26.45 -8.77
N SER A 4 5.34 -27.70 -8.92
CA SER A 4 6.61 -28.18 -8.39
C SER A 4 7.75 -27.43 -9.10
N VAL A 5 8.29 -26.41 -8.44
CA VAL A 5 9.48 -25.68 -8.91
C VAL A 5 10.63 -26.68 -9.01
N GLY A 6 11.14 -26.90 -10.22
CA GLY A 6 12.18 -27.87 -10.49
C GLY A 6 13.49 -27.50 -9.80
N ILE A 7 14.30 -28.51 -9.45
CA ILE A 7 15.61 -28.33 -8.80
C ILE A 7 16.51 -27.35 -9.57
N SER A 8 16.41 -27.33 -10.91
CA SER A 8 17.15 -26.39 -11.77
C SER A 8 16.75 -24.93 -11.54
N THR A 9 15.45 -24.67 -11.41
CA THR A 9 14.92 -23.31 -11.17
C THR A 9 15.31 -22.81 -9.79
N ARG A 10 15.33 -23.70 -8.81
CA ARG A 10 15.78 -23.39 -7.44
C ARG A 10 17.27 -23.08 -7.37
N ILE A 11 18.11 -23.86 -8.06
CA ILE A 11 19.57 -23.60 -8.13
C ILE A 11 19.85 -22.29 -8.88
N GLN A 12 19.06 -21.96 -9.91
CA GLN A 12 19.15 -20.70 -10.63
C GLN A 12 18.81 -19.52 -9.70
N GLN A 13 17.69 -19.59 -8.98
CA GLN A 13 17.29 -18.58 -7.98
C GLN A 13 18.32 -18.42 -6.86
N GLU A 14 18.87 -19.51 -6.33
CA GLU A 14 19.91 -19.47 -5.29
C GLU A 14 21.22 -18.85 -5.79
N ARG A 15 21.55 -19.01 -7.08
CA ARG A 15 22.70 -18.34 -7.71
C ARG A 15 22.47 -16.86 -7.94
N GLU A 16 21.29 -16.49 -8.43
CA GLU A 16 20.87 -15.10 -8.64
C GLU A 16 20.80 -14.33 -7.31
N GLN A 17 20.32 -14.97 -6.25
CA GLN A 17 20.39 -14.46 -4.87
C GLN A 17 21.84 -14.28 -4.38
N ALA A 18 22.71 -15.26 -4.64
CA ALA A 18 24.13 -15.17 -4.27
C ALA A 18 24.89 -14.09 -5.06
N GLU A 19 24.43 -13.76 -6.26
CA GLU A 19 24.93 -12.66 -7.10
C GLU A 19 24.33 -11.29 -6.71
N GLY A 20 23.34 -11.25 -5.82
CA GLY A 20 22.83 -10.02 -5.20
C GLY A 20 21.45 -9.55 -5.68
N MET A 21 20.73 -10.32 -6.51
CA MET A 21 19.33 -10.02 -6.87
C MET A 21 18.45 -10.00 -5.62
N GLY A 22 17.51 -9.04 -5.55
CA GLY A 22 16.61 -8.85 -4.39
C GLY A 22 17.23 -8.11 -3.19
N SER A 23 18.52 -7.77 -3.23
CA SER A 23 19.19 -7.04 -2.15
C SER A 23 18.85 -5.54 -2.12
N THR A 24 19.20 -4.85 -1.02
CA THR A 24 18.95 -3.40 -0.83
C THR A 24 19.71 -2.49 -1.80
N GLN A 25 20.67 -3.02 -2.59
CA GLN A 25 21.58 -2.25 -3.44
C GLN A 25 21.46 -2.52 -4.96
N GLN A 26 20.66 -3.49 -5.41
CA GLN A 26 20.45 -3.84 -6.83
C GLN A 26 18.99 -4.16 -7.19
N GLU A 27 18.74 -4.42 -8.48
CA GLU A 27 17.42 -4.54 -9.12
C GLU A 27 16.49 -5.52 -8.40
N ALA A 28 15.23 -5.10 -8.26
CA ALA A 28 14.18 -5.91 -7.67
C ALA A 28 13.81 -7.07 -8.60
N VAL A 29 13.46 -8.21 -8.02
CA VAL A 29 13.04 -9.41 -8.75
C VAL A 29 11.72 -9.13 -9.47
N LEU A 30 11.64 -9.44 -10.76
CA LEU A 30 10.42 -9.22 -11.55
C LEU A 30 9.31 -10.16 -11.10
N TYR A 31 8.22 -9.61 -10.55
CA TYR A 31 7.05 -10.40 -10.17
C TYR A 31 6.43 -11.04 -11.41
N LEU A 32 6.25 -12.37 -11.37
CA LEU A 32 5.71 -13.16 -12.48
C LEU A 32 6.50 -12.98 -13.80
N GLY A 33 7.76 -12.53 -13.73
CA GLY A 33 8.61 -12.29 -14.90
C GLY A 33 8.21 -11.09 -15.76
N GLN A 34 7.36 -10.18 -15.26
CA GLN A 34 6.94 -8.99 -15.99
C GLN A 34 7.97 -7.86 -15.83
N ASP A 35 8.55 -7.40 -16.95
CA ASP A 35 9.47 -6.25 -16.99
C ASP A 35 8.71 -4.98 -17.40
N PHE A 36 8.63 -4.01 -16.48
CA PHE A 36 7.94 -2.73 -16.69
C PHE A 36 8.41 -2.00 -17.95
N HIS A 37 9.73 -1.86 -18.14
CA HIS A 37 10.29 -1.08 -19.24
C HIS A 37 10.11 -1.78 -20.58
N ALA A 38 10.22 -3.11 -20.62
CA ALA A 38 9.96 -3.88 -21.82
C ALA A 38 8.48 -3.81 -22.23
N LEU A 39 7.57 -4.06 -21.29
CA LEU A 39 6.12 -4.04 -21.54
C LEU A 39 5.61 -2.65 -21.92
N ARG A 40 6.14 -1.59 -21.29
CA ARG A 40 5.81 -0.19 -21.66
C ARG A 40 6.24 0.11 -23.09
N ARG A 41 7.46 -0.27 -23.51
CA ARG A 41 7.93 -0.06 -24.89
C ARG A 41 7.07 -0.82 -25.89
N GLU A 42 6.75 -2.08 -25.63
CA GLU A 42 5.88 -2.88 -26.50
C GLU A 42 4.50 -2.22 -26.69
N CYS A 43 3.90 -1.72 -25.62
CA CYS A 43 2.61 -1.03 -25.69
C CYS A 43 2.70 0.27 -26.50
N LEU A 44 3.76 1.06 -26.31
CA LEU A 44 4.01 2.29 -27.06
C LEU A 44 4.23 2.01 -28.56
N GLU A 45 5.00 0.99 -28.90
CA GLU A 45 5.25 0.57 -30.29
C GLU A 45 3.98 0.04 -30.97
N ALA A 46 3.13 -0.67 -30.24
CA ALA A 46 1.84 -1.15 -30.73
C ALA A 46 0.74 -0.07 -30.77
N GLY A 47 0.97 1.09 -30.15
CA GLY A 47 -0.04 2.15 -30.01
C GLY A 47 -1.23 1.75 -29.12
N GLY A 48 -1.01 0.85 -28.16
CA GLY A 48 -2.02 0.30 -27.27
C GLY A 48 -1.75 0.62 -25.80
N LEU A 49 -2.77 0.43 -24.95
CA LEU A 49 -2.61 0.52 -23.49
C LEU A 49 -2.43 -0.89 -22.91
N PHE A 50 -1.53 -1.01 -21.94
CA PHE A 50 -1.24 -2.25 -21.25
C PHE A 50 -2.50 -2.80 -20.58
N GLN A 51 -2.69 -4.10 -20.74
CA GLN A 51 -3.71 -4.87 -20.04
C GLN A 51 -2.98 -6.00 -19.34
N ASP A 52 -3.03 -6.01 -18.02
CA ASP A 52 -2.26 -6.95 -17.23
C ASP A 52 -2.84 -8.37 -17.35
N PRO A 53 -2.13 -9.32 -17.99
CA PRO A 53 -2.60 -10.69 -18.12
C PRO A 53 -2.57 -11.45 -16.79
N CYS A 54 -1.78 -10.97 -15.82
CA CYS A 54 -1.56 -11.63 -14.53
C CYS A 54 -2.51 -11.11 -13.44
N PHE A 55 -3.18 -9.98 -13.67
CA PHE A 55 -4.17 -9.42 -12.76
C PHE A 55 -5.27 -8.71 -13.56
N PRO A 56 -6.14 -9.50 -14.23
CA PRO A 56 -7.09 -8.96 -15.19
C PRO A 56 -8.15 -8.09 -14.50
N ALA A 57 -8.75 -7.17 -15.26
CA ALA A 57 -9.87 -6.33 -14.83
C ALA A 57 -11.18 -7.14 -14.75
N GLU A 58 -11.19 -8.19 -13.93
CA GLU A 58 -12.25 -9.18 -13.83
C GLU A 58 -12.61 -9.45 -12.35
N PRO A 59 -13.81 -10.01 -12.08
CA PRO A 59 -14.26 -10.28 -10.72
C PRO A 59 -13.28 -11.06 -9.81
N PRO A 60 -12.49 -12.05 -10.28
CA PRO A 60 -11.54 -12.75 -9.43
C PRO A 60 -10.46 -11.84 -8.82
N SER A 61 -10.11 -10.74 -9.49
CA SER A 61 -9.15 -9.75 -8.97
C SER A 61 -9.73 -8.92 -7.83
N LEU A 62 -11.06 -8.78 -7.76
CA LEU A 62 -11.75 -8.14 -6.63
C LEU A 62 -11.78 -9.05 -5.42
N GLY A 63 -12.15 -10.33 -5.60
CA GLY A 63 -12.22 -11.27 -4.50
C GLY A 63 -13.01 -12.54 -4.78
N PHE A 64 -13.36 -13.23 -3.70
CA PHE A 64 -13.85 -14.61 -3.73
C PHE A 64 -15.04 -14.87 -2.79
N LYS A 65 -15.33 -13.99 -1.82
CA LYS A 65 -16.44 -14.16 -0.87
C LYS A 65 -17.28 -12.88 -0.71
N GLU A 66 -16.83 -11.90 0.04
CA GLU A 66 -17.51 -10.61 0.22
C GLU A 66 -17.43 -9.78 -1.06
N LEU A 67 -16.31 -9.90 -1.79
CA LEU A 67 -16.12 -9.33 -3.12
C LEU A 67 -16.21 -10.40 -4.22
N ALA A 68 -16.97 -11.47 -3.98
CA ALA A 68 -17.26 -12.47 -4.99
C ALA A 68 -18.00 -11.86 -6.20
N PRO A 69 -17.96 -12.52 -7.37
CA PRO A 69 -18.78 -12.13 -8.52
C PRO A 69 -20.26 -12.05 -8.15
N HIS A 70 -20.93 -10.95 -8.55
CA HIS A 70 -22.36 -10.68 -8.29
C HIS A 70 -22.76 -10.46 -6.82
N SER A 71 -21.79 -10.31 -5.91
CA SER A 71 -22.08 -9.86 -4.55
C SER A 71 -22.71 -8.46 -4.57
N ALA A 72 -23.37 -8.07 -3.48
CA ALA A 72 -23.94 -6.72 -3.37
C ALA A 72 -22.88 -5.61 -3.50
N LYS A 73 -21.63 -5.90 -3.10
CA LYS A 73 -20.50 -4.97 -3.17
C LYS A 73 -19.96 -4.83 -4.59
N THR A 74 -19.81 -5.94 -5.31
CA THR A 74 -19.23 -5.98 -6.68
C THR A 74 -20.23 -5.72 -7.80
N ARG A 75 -21.54 -5.76 -7.51
CA ARG A 75 -22.56 -5.41 -8.50
C ARG A 75 -22.43 -3.95 -8.93
N GLY A 76 -22.36 -3.73 -10.24
CA GLY A 76 -22.22 -2.41 -10.84
C GLY A 76 -20.80 -1.84 -10.76
N VAL A 77 -19.82 -2.68 -10.40
CA VAL A 77 -18.41 -2.29 -10.46
C VAL A 77 -17.94 -2.40 -11.90
N GLU A 78 -17.36 -1.31 -12.39
CA GLU A 78 -16.71 -1.19 -13.69
C GLU A 78 -15.22 -0.97 -13.47
N TRP A 79 -14.41 -1.32 -14.46
CA TRP A 79 -12.96 -1.10 -14.41
C TRP A 79 -12.61 0.02 -15.37
N MET A 80 -12.21 1.17 -14.83
CA MET A 80 -11.94 2.38 -15.59
C MET A 80 -10.51 2.87 -15.33
N ARG A 81 -9.88 3.49 -16.32
CA ARG A 81 -8.58 4.14 -16.15
C ARG A 81 -8.76 5.56 -15.61
N PRO A 82 -7.77 6.12 -14.90
CA PRO A 82 -7.77 7.52 -14.50
C PRO A 82 -8.03 8.49 -15.66
N THR A 83 -7.53 8.19 -16.86
CA THR A 83 -7.77 8.97 -18.09
C THR A 83 -9.23 8.96 -18.57
N GLU A 84 -10.06 8.06 -18.05
CA GLU A 84 -11.50 7.98 -18.34
C GLU A 84 -12.35 8.63 -17.23
N LEU A 85 -11.77 8.84 -16.04
CA LEU A 85 -12.43 9.40 -14.87
C LEU A 85 -12.26 10.92 -14.76
N THR A 86 -11.11 11.44 -15.19
CA THR A 86 -10.79 12.87 -15.10
C THR A 86 -10.00 13.34 -16.31
N ASP A 87 -10.15 14.61 -16.68
CA ASP A 87 -9.48 15.21 -17.84
C ASP A 87 -7.96 15.41 -17.62
N ASN A 88 -7.50 15.46 -16.36
CA ASN A 88 -6.11 15.71 -16.01
C ASN A 88 -5.62 14.80 -14.88
N PRO A 89 -5.49 13.48 -15.13
CA PRO A 89 -5.00 12.55 -14.12
C PRO A 89 -3.53 12.83 -13.82
N GLN A 90 -3.18 12.82 -12.55
CA GLN A 90 -1.84 12.99 -12.03
C GLN A 90 -1.43 11.75 -11.26
N PHE A 91 -0.17 11.34 -11.44
CA PHE A 91 0.36 10.21 -10.65
C PHE A 91 0.56 10.67 -9.20
N ILE A 92 1.37 11.71 -9.01
CA ILE A 92 1.61 12.38 -7.73
C ILE A 92 1.48 13.90 -7.96
N LEU A 93 0.70 14.61 -7.14
CA LEU A 93 0.50 16.05 -7.23
C LEU A 93 1.06 16.75 -5.98
N GLY A 94 2.09 17.57 -6.14
CA GLY A 94 2.68 18.32 -5.01
C GLY A 94 3.44 17.47 -3.98
N GLY A 95 3.66 16.19 -4.29
CA GLY A 95 4.33 15.20 -3.44
C GLY A 95 3.33 14.23 -2.82
N ALA A 96 3.73 12.98 -2.62
CA ALA A 96 2.85 11.96 -2.06
C ALA A 96 2.75 12.15 -0.54
N THR A 97 1.56 12.50 -0.08
CA THR A 97 1.29 12.83 1.32
C THR A 97 0.15 11.98 1.89
N ARG A 98 -0.01 12.04 3.20
CA ARG A 98 -1.09 11.34 3.91
C ARG A 98 -2.51 11.79 3.52
N THR A 99 -2.69 12.95 2.88
CA THR A 99 -4.03 13.41 2.45
C THR A 99 -4.52 12.68 1.20
N ASP A 100 -3.63 11.94 0.56
CA ASP A 100 -3.88 11.23 -0.68
C ASP A 100 -4.45 9.82 -0.40
N ILE A 101 -4.76 9.54 0.87
CA ILE A 101 -5.13 8.22 1.38
C ILE A 101 -6.45 8.35 2.18
N CYS A 102 -7.55 8.30 1.44
CA CYS A 102 -8.91 8.13 1.98
C CYS A 102 -9.34 6.69 1.76
N GLN A 103 -9.83 6.04 2.81
CA GLN A 103 -10.16 4.61 2.75
C GLN A 103 -11.47 4.39 2.00
N GLY A 104 -11.46 3.45 1.05
CA GLY A 104 -12.66 3.03 0.35
C GLY A 104 -13.42 1.91 1.07
N ALA A 105 -14.22 1.15 0.32
CA ALA A 105 -15.11 0.12 0.85
C ALA A 105 -14.41 -1.25 1.10
N LEU A 106 -13.16 -1.24 1.58
CA LEU A 106 -12.33 -2.43 1.85
C LEU A 106 -11.81 -2.44 3.29
N GLY A 107 -11.62 -3.63 3.87
CA GLY A 107 -11.15 -3.83 5.26
C GLY A 107 -9.64 -3.77 5.41
N ASP A 108 -8.96 -2.91 4.66
CA ASP A 108 -7.50 -2.84 4.52
C ASP A 108 -6.90 -1.59 5.18
N CYS A 109 -7.60 -0.99 6.15
CA CYS A 109 -7.12 0.15 6.95
C CYS A 109 -5.67 -0.02 7.48
N TRP A 110 -5.25 -1.26 7.75
CA TRP A 110 -3.91 -1.60 8.18
C TRP A 110 -2.84 -1.28 7.13
N LEU A 111 -3.14 -1.50 5.84
CA LEU A 111 -2.28 -1.21 4.70
C LEU A 111 -2.23 0.30 4.48
N LEU A 112 -3.37 0.97 4.51
CA LEU A 112 -3.47 2.42 4.33
C LEU A 112 -2.74 3.19 5.43
N ALA A 113 -2.82 2.73 6.68
CA ALA A 113 -2.00 3.29 7.77
C ALA A 113 -0.50 3.06 7.54
N ALA A 114 -0.10 1.93 6.94
CA ALA A 114 1.29 1.68 6.59
C ALA A 114 1.76 2.63 5.47
N ILE A 115 0.97 2.80 4.41
CA ILE A 115 1.25 3.75 3.31
C ILE A 115 1.26 5.19 3.84
N GLY A 116 0.31 5.57 4.69
CA GLY A 116 0.26 6.89 5.31
C GLY A 116 1.50 7.20 6.14
N SER A 117 2.03 6.22 6.86
CA SER A 117 3.32 6.36 7.55
C SER A 117 4.50 6.45 6.58
N LEU A 118 4.45 5.71 5.46
CA LEU A 118 5.48 5.72 4.42
C LEU A 118 5.63 7.11 3.79
N THR A 119 4.54 7.86 3.61
CA THR A 119 4.59 9.25 3.09
C THR A 119 5.42 10.22 3.95
N LEU A 120 5.66 9.89 5.22
CA LEU A 120 6.52 10.70 6.09
C LEU A 120 8.01 10.49 5.80
N GLN A 121 8.36 9.48 5.00
CA GLN A 121 9.73 9.13 4.68
C GLN A 121 9.90 9.00 3.16
N GLU A 122 10.20 10.13 2.52
CA GLU A 122 10.37 10.29 1.07
C GLU A 122 11.32 9.25 0.45
N LYS A 123 12.44 8.91 1.11
CA LYS A 123 13.39 7.91 0.59
C LYS A 123 12.83 6.49 0.54
N LEU A 124 12.03 6.10 1.53
CA LEU A 124 11.40 4.78 1.55
C LEU A 124 10.19 4.76 0.60
N LEU A 125 9.44 5.86 0.56
CA LEU A 125 8.35 6.03 -0.39
C LEU A 125 8.85 5.86 -1.82
N HIS A 126 9.96 6.49 -2.21
CA HIS A 126 10.50 6.34 -3.57
C HIS A 126 11.14 4.98 -3.85
N ARG A 127 11.42 4.19 -2.81
CA ARG A 127 11.78 2.78 -2.98
C ARG A 127 10.55 1.97 -3.38
N VAL A 128 9.40 2.19 -2.73
CA VAL A 128 8.14 1.48 -3.02
C VAL A 128 7.42 2.01 -4.27
N VAL A 129 7.50 3.32 -4.50
CA VAL A 129 6.86 4.07 -5.59
C VAL A 129 7.97 4.73 -6.42
N PRO A 130 8.54 4.02 -7.42
CA PRO A 130 9.62 4.54 -8.26
C PRO A 130 9.24 5.84 -8.98
N HIS A 131 10.22 6.73 -9.16
CA HIS A 131 10.07 7.97 -9.93
C HIS A 131 9.90 7.70 -11.43
N GLY A 132 9.46 8.72 -12.17
CA GLY A 132 9.38 8.67 -13.65
C GLY A 132 8.10 8.03 -14.20
N GLN A 133 7.11 7.83 -13.33
CA GLN A 133 5.77 7.39 -13.68
C GLN A 133 4.85 8.60 -13.85
N SER A 134 4.08 8.65 -14.93
CA SER A 134 3.16 9.76 -15.23
C SER A 134 2.01 9.30 -16.12
N PHE A 135 0.93 10.08 -16.17
CA PHE A 135 -0.16 9.90 -17.12
C PHE A 135 0.02 10.73 -18.40
N GLN A 136 1.15 11.44 -18.53
CA GLN A 136 1.43 12.32 -19.66
C GLN A 136 2.44 11.65 -20.59
N ASP A 137 3.73 11.96 -20.41
CA ASP A 137 4.77 11.54 -21.33
C ASP A 137 5.00 10.02 -21.28
N ASP A 138 5.09 9.42 -22.46
CA ASP A 138 5.31 7.98 -22.66
C ASP A 138 4.27 7.11 -21.90
N TYR A 139 3.06 7.62 -21.70
CA TYR A 139 1.98 6.90 -21.04
C TYR A 139 1.49 5.72 -21.90
N ALA A 140 1.45 4.53 -21.29
CA ALA A 140 0.96 3.31 -21.92
C ALA A 140 0.00 2.53 -21.00
N GLY A 141 -0.62 3.19 -20.01
CA GLY A 141 -1.56 2.53 -19.08
C GLY A 141 -0.91 1.48 -18.18
N ILE A 142 0.37 1.65 -17.85
CA ILE A 142 1.22 0.71 -17.10
C ILE A 142 2.00 1.45 -16.02
N PHE A 143 2.06 0.86 -14.83
CA PHE A 143 2.77 1.37 -13.65
C PHE A 143 3.48 0.22 -12.93
N HIS A 144 4.42 0.53 -12.05
CA HIS A 144 5.12 -0.46 -11.24
C HIS A 144 5.47 0.04 -9.84
N PHE A 145 5.57 -0.90 -8.91
CA PHE A 145 5.82 -0.68 -7.49
C PHE A 145 6.73 -1.76 -6.94
N GLN A 146 7.49 -1.44 -5.89
CA GLN A 146 8.40 -2.40 -5.27
C GLN A 146 7.99 -2.74 -3.85
N PHE A 147 7.90 -4.03 -3.56
CA PHE A 147 7.58 -4.53 -2.23
C PHE A 147 8.66 -5.50 -1.78
N TRP A 148 8.96 -5.46 -0.50
CA TRP A 148 9.78 -6.47 0.14
C TRP A 148 8.94 -7.72 0.40
N GLN A 149 9.39 -8.87 -0.09
CA GLN A 149 8.74 -10.16 0.10
C GLN A 149 9.78 -11.17 0.55
N TYR A 150 9.62 -11.68 1.77
CA TYR A 150 10.38 -12.82 2.31
C TYR A 150 11.91 -12.75 2.17
N GLY A 151 12.51 -11.56 2.16
CA GLY A 151 13.97 -11.40 2.05
C GLY A 151 14.43 -10.71 0.77
N GLU A 152 13.53 -10.41 -0.16
CA GLU A 152 13.87 -9.84 -1.46
C GLU A 152 12.95 -8.67 -1.83
N TRP A 153 13.48 -7.68 -2.54
CA TRP A 153 12.66 -6.70 -3.24
C TRP A 153 12.08 -7.31 -4.52
N VAL A 154 10.78 -7.13 -4.72
CA VAL A 154 10.02 -7.62 -5.86
C VAL A 154 9.37 -6.43 -6.57
N ASP A 155 9.56 -6.32 -7.88
CA ASP A 155 8.95 -5.31 -8.75
C ASP A 155 7.63 -5.83 -9.31
N VAL A 156 6.53 -5.16 -8.99
CA VAL A 156 5.17 -5.54 -9.36
C VAL A 156 4.64 -4.55 -10.38
N VAL A 157 4.47 -5.03 -11.62
CA VAL A 157 3.86 -4.29 -12.72
C VAL A 157 2.34 -4.41 -12.65
N ILE A 158 1.60 -3.34 -12.93
CA ILE A 158 0.15 -3.34 -13.07
C ILE A 158 -0.28 -2.46 -14.26
N ASP A 159 -1.47 -2.71 -14.80
CA ASP A 159 -2.19 -1.66 -15.54
C ASP A 159 -2.91 -0.70 -14.59
N ASP A 160 -3.40 0.42 -15.10
CA ASP A 160 -4.10 1.46 -14.32
C ASP A 160 -5.63 1.36 -14.33
N ARG A 161 -6.21 0.24 -14.75
CA ARG A 161 -7.67 0.04 -14.61
C ARG A 161 -8.01 -0.11 -13.13
N LEU A 162 -8.87 0.74 -12.60
CA LEU A 162 -9.27 0.75 -11.19
C LEU A 162 -10.75 0.37 -11.06
N PRO A 163 -11.15 -0.33 -9.98
CA PRO A 163 -12.54 -0.61 -9.68
C PRO A 163 -13.31 0.67 -9.32
N VAL A 164 -14.34 0.97 -10.10
CA VAL A 164 -15.18 2.16 -9.98
C VAL A 164 -16.63 1.75 -9.83
N LYS A 165 -17.37 2.46 -8.98
CA LYS A 165 -18.80 2.27 -8.80
C LYS A 165 -19.48 3.62 -8.70
N ASP A 166 -20.53 3.81 -9.48
CA ASP A 166 -21.30 5.06 -9.53
C ASP A 166 -20.41 6.30 -9.84
N GLY A 167 -19.34 6.10 -10.62
CA GLY A 167 -18.39 7.16 -11.02
C GLY A 167 -17.26 7.44 -10.03
N GLU A 168 -17.24 6.78 -8.87
CA GLU A 168 -16.23 6.97 -7.81
C GLU A 168 -15.36 5.72 -7.63
N LEU A 169 -14.10 5.90 -7.23
CA LEU A 169 -13.20 4.80 -6.89
C LEU A 169 -13.77 3.99 -5.72
N LEU A 170 -13.80 2.67 -5.87
CA LEU A 170 -14.36 1.78 -4.85
C LEU A 170 -13.45 1.64 -3.62
N PHE A 171 -12.14 1.73 -3.83
CA PHE A 171 -11.10 1.51 -2.82
C PHE A 171 -10.35 2.82 -2.50
N VAL A 172 -9.08 2.77 -2.10
CA VAL A 172 -8.35 3.99 -1.71
C VAL A 172 -8.35 5.04 -2.83
N HIS A 173 -8.48 6.30 -2.44
CA HIS A 173 -8.43 7.44 -3.34
C HIS A 173 -7.86 8.68 -2.63
N SER A 174 -7.39 9.65 -3.41
CA SER A 174 -6.95 10.96 -2.91
C SER A 174 -8.14 11.91 -2.75
N ALA A 175 -8.10 12.76 -1.72
CA ALA A 175 -9.10 13.80 -1.51
C ALA A 175 -9.12 14.87 -2.62
N GLU A 176 -8.04 15.01 -3.39
CA GLU A 176 -7.99 15.94 -4.53
C GLU A 176 -8.71 15.40 -5.78
N GLY A 177 -9.00 14.10 -5.85
CA GLY A 177 -9.77 13.45 -6.93
C GLY A 177 -9.06 13.33 -8.28
N SER A 178 -7.87 13.92 -8.45
CA SER A 178 -7.06 13.84 -9.68
C SER A 178 -5.72 13.14 -9.49
N GLU A 179 -5.44 12.63 -8.29
CA GLU A 179 -4.20 11.95 -7.93
C GLU A 179 -4.44 10.46 -7.65
N PHE A 180 -3.63 9.59 -8.26
CA PHE A 180 -3.94 8.16 -8.35
C PHE A 180 -2.83 7.21 -7.85
N TRP A 181 -1.66 7.70 -7.41
CA TRP A 181 -0.58 6.80 -6.95
C TRP A 181 -1.02 5.88 -5.80
N SER A 182 -1.86 6.38 -4.88
CA SER A 182 -2.34 5.61 -3.73
C SER A 182 -3.25 4.46 -4.17
N ALA A 183 -4.16 4.71 -5.10
CA ALA A 183 -5.03 3.69 -5.70
C ALA A 183 -4.23 2.63 -6.47
N LEU A 184 -3.18 3.06 -7.18
CA LEU A 184 -2.32 2.17 -7.96
C LEU A 184 -1.41 1.32 -7.07
N VAL A 185 -0.83 1.86 -6.01
CA VAL A 185 0.01 1.07 -5.09
C VAL A 185 -0.83 0.04 -4.32
N GLU A 186 -2.06 0.38 -3.92
CA GLU A 186 -3.00 -0.56 -3.32
C GLU A 186 -3.35 -1.69 -4.30
N LYS A 187 -3.61 -1.36 -5.57
CA LYS A 187 -3.82 -2.37 -6.63
C LYS A 187 -2.62 -3.30 -6.80
N ALA A 188 -1.41 -2.77 -6.84
CA ALA A 188 -0.20 -3.58 -6.99
C ALA A 188 -0.02 -4.52 -5.78
N TYR A 189 -0.34 -4.04 -4.58
CA TYR A 189 -0.31 -4.85 -3.37
C TYR A 189 -1.42 -5.92 -3.36
N ALA A 190 -2.63 -5.60 -3.86
CA ALA A 190 -3.71 -6.57 -4.07
C ALA A 190 -3.30 -7.67 -5.06
N LYS A 191 -2.62 -7.31 -6.16
CA LYS A 191 -2.07 -8.27 -7.13
C LYS A 191 -1.05 -9.20 -6.48
N LEU A 192 -0.15 -8.66 -5.66
CA LEU A 192 0.85 -9.45 -4.93
C LEU A 192 0.21 -10.48 -3.99
N ASN A 193 -0.92 -10.12 -3.38
CA ASN A 193 -1.69 -10.98 -2.48
C ASN A 193 -2.79 -11.80 -3.19
N GLY A 194 -2.96 -11.62 -4.50
CA GLY A 194 -3.86 -12.38 -5.38
C GLY A 194 -5.25 -11.77 -5.61
N SER A 195 -5.76 -10.89 -4.74
CA SER A 195 -7.01 -10.13 -4.95
C SER A 195 -7.13 -8.97 -3.97
N TYR A 196 -8.01 -8.00 -4.23
CA TYR A 196 -8.32 -6.93 -3.26
C TYR A 196 -8.90 -7.50 -1.95
N GLU A 197 -9.77 -8.50 -2.02
CA GLU A 197 -10.33 -9.13 -0.82
C GLU A 197 -9.27 -9.79 0.06
N ALA A 198 -8.15 -10.25 -0.51
CA ALA A 198 -7.05 -10.80 0.26
C ALA A 198 -6.40 -9.77 1.21
N LEU A 199 -6.62 -8.46 0.98
CA LEU A 199 -6.15 -7.39 1.85
C LEU A 199 -7.06 -7.14 3.05
N SER A 200 -8.26 -7.75 3.10
CA SER A 200 -9.18 -7.55 4.21
C SER A 200 -8.71 -8.26 5.48
N GLY A 201 -8.37 -7.47 6.50
CA GLY A 201 -8.03 -7.98 7.83
C GLY A 201 -6.58 -8.44 8.01
N GLY A 202 -5.62 -7.55 7.75
CA GLY A 202 -4.18 -7.77 8.01
C GLY A 202 -3.63 -6.95 9.19
N SER A 203 -2.31 -6.97 9.35
CA SER A 203 -1.60 -6.22 10.39
C SER A 203 -0.75 -5.10 9.80
N THR A 204 -0.81 -3.90 10.40
CA THR A 204 0.03 -2.76 9.97
C THR A 204 1.53 -3.09 10.02
N THR A 205 1.93 -4.00 10.91
CA THR A 205 3.33 -4.48 10.97
C THR A 205 3.75 -5.22 9.72
N GLU A 206 2.85 -5.97 9.09
CA GLU A 206 3.12 -6.67 7.82
C GLU A 206 3.40 -5.64 6.74
N GLY A 207 2.52 -4.63 6.61
CA GLY A 207 2.73 -3.53 5.65
C GLY A 207 4.04 -2.78 5.89
N PHE A 208 4.42 -2.54 7.16
CA PHE A 208 5.72 -1.93 7.46
C PHE A 208 6.91 -2.78 7.02
N VAL A 209 6.86 -4.10 7.21
CA VAL A 209 7.92 -4.99 6.74
C VAL A 209 7.97 -4.99 5.22
N ASP A 210 6.81 -5.11 4.57
CA ASP A 210 6.72 -5.21 3.11
C ASP A 210 7.08 -3.89 2.40
N PHE A 211 6.98 -2.74 3.07
CA PHE A 211 7.43 -1.45 2.52
C PHE A 211 8.87 -1.09 2.84
N THR A 212 9.56 -1.84 3.72
CA THR A 212 10.89 -1.43 4.20
C THR A 212 11.96 -2.51 4.19
N GLY A 213 11.59 -3.79 4.21
CA GLY A 213 12.49 -4.89 4.55
C GLY A 213 13.05 -4.83 5.97
N GLY A 214 12.46 -4.00 6.83
CA GLY A 214 12.91 -3.76 8.19
C GLY A 214 12.38 -4.79 9.18
N VAL A 215 12.67 -4.53 10.46
CA VAL A 215 12.18 -5.34 11.59
C VAL A 215 11.08 -4.56 12.30
N SER A 216 9.94 -5.21 12.53
CA SER A 216 8.83 -4.65 13.30
C SER A 216 8.89 -5.08 14.76
N GLU A 217 8.62 -4.14 15.67
CA GLU A 217 8.40 -4.39 17.10
C GLU A 217 6.99 -3.93 17.50
N MET A 218 6.35 -4.65 18.43
CA MET A 218 5.01 -4.31 18.92
C MET A 218 5.01 -4.13 20.43
N TYR A 219 4.30 -3.10 20.91
CA TYR A 219 4.21 -2.75 22.33
C TYR A 219 2.75 -2.75 22.80
N GLU A 220 2.42 -3.59 23.77
CA GLU A 220 1.11 -3.54 24.44
C GLU A 220 1.04 -2.31 25.36
N LEU A 221 0.23 -1.31 25.01
CA LEU A 221 0.20 -0.03 25.74
C LEU A 221 -0.24 -0.16 27.21
N LYS A 222 -1.03 -1.20 27.55
CA LYS A 222 -1.41 -1.50 28.95
C LYS A 222 -0.23 -1.98 29.81
N LYS A 223 0.82 -2.50 29.19
CA LYS A 223 2.05 -2.99 29.82
C LYS A 223 3.29 -2.28 29.25
N ALA A 224 3.12 -1.03 28.84
CA ALA A 224 4.18 -0.27 28.18
C ALA A 224 5.42 -0.08 29.07
N PRO A 225 6.64 -0.15 28.49
CA PRO A 225 7.84 0.20 29.21
C PRO A 225 7.82 1.68 29.63
N ARG A 226 8.42 1.99 30.78
CA ARG A 226 8.42 3.37 31.33
C ARG A 226 9.06 4.40 30.38
N ASP A 227 9.99 3.96 29.54
CA ASP A 227 10.69 4.79 28.58
C ASP A 227 10.12 4.70 27.15
N LEU A 228 8.87 4.23 26.96
CA LEU A 228 8.23 4.13 25.63
C LEU A 228 8.32 5.44 24.83
N HIS A 229 8.11 6.59 25.45
CA HIS A 229 8.23 7.89 24.81
C HIS A 229 9.62 8.14 24.18
N ARG A 230 10.69 7.64 24.81
CA ARG A 230 12.06 7.74 24.29
C ARG A 230 12.27 6.79 23.12
N ILE A 231 11.66 5.60 23.18
CA ILE A 231 11.65 4.64 22.07
C ILE A 231 10.96 5.29 20.85
N ILE A 232 9.75 5.84 21.04
CA ILE A 232 9.00 6.54 19.99
C ILE A 232 9.80 7.71 19.42
N SER A 233 10.40 8.55 20.28
CA SER A 233 11.22 9.68 19.82
C SER A 233 12.38 9.20 18.94
N LYS A 234 13.15 8.21 19.39
CA LYS A 234 14.28 7.66 18.63
C LYS A 234 13.85 7.01 17.32
N ALA A 235 12.69 6.35 17.31
CA ALA A 235 12.12 5.73 16.12
C ALA A 235 11.76 6.79 15.08
N LEU A 236 11.07 7.87 15.50
CA LEU A 236 10.77 9.01 14.64
C LEU A 236 12.03 9.71 14.12
N ASP A 237 13.03 9.93 14.98
CA ASP A 237 14.30 10.57 14.62
C ASP A 237 15.12 9.71 13.62
N ARG A 238 14.88 8.40 13.59
CA ARG A 238 15.52 7.44 12.68
C ARG A 238 14.65 7.08 11.47
N SER A 239 13.57 7.82 11.26
CA SER A 239 12.62 7.58 10.15
C SER A 239 12.02 6.17 10.16
N SER A 240 11.85 5.56 11.34
CA SER A 240 11.05 4.34 11.48
C SER A 240 9.58 4.66 11.20
N LEU A 241 8.83 3.66 10.73
CA LEU A 241 7.39 3.75 10.57
C LEU A 241 6.72 3.33 11.89
N LEU A 242 5.72 4.08 12.34
CA LEU A 242 5.02 3.81 13.59
C LEU A 242 3.51 3.79 13.35
N GLY A 243 2.87 2.73 13.83
CA GLY A 243 1.42 2.57 13.83
C GLY A 243 0.89 2.31 15.24
N CYS A 244 -0.38 2.61 15.46
CA CYS A 244 -1.09 2.20 16.66
C CYS A 244 -2.54 1.86 16.33
N SER A 245 -3.16 1.02 17.13
CA SER A 245 -4.57 0.64 17.00
C SER A 245 -5.22 0.55 18.37
N ILE A 246 -6.55 0.49 18.38
CA ILE A 246 -7.35 0.27 19.59
C ILE A 246 -7.99 -1.11 19.47
N ASP A 247 -7.67 -2.02 20.39
CA ASP A 247 -8.23 -3.37 20.39
C ASP A 247 -9.76 -3.36 20.46
N ILE A 248 -10.37 -4.30 19.73
CA ILE A 248 -11.78 -4.63 19.84
C ILE A 248 -12.01 -5.65 20.95
N THR A 249 -13.14 -5.53 21.63
CA THR A 249 -13.54 -6.47 22.70
C THR A 249 -14.52 -7.52 22.19
N SER A 250 -15.18 -7.25 21.07
CA SER A 250 -16.02 -8.18 20.32
C SER A 250 -15.97 -7.84 18.82
N ALA A 251 -16.37 -8.76 17.96
CA ALA A 251 -16.47 -8.51 16.52
C ALA A 251 -17.46 -7.37 16.17
N PHE A 252 -18.44 -7.10 17.04
CA PHE A 252 -19.38 -5.98 16.88
C PHE A 252 -18.73 -4.61 17.16
N ASP A 253 -17.55 -4.58 17.78
CA ASP A 253 -16.80 -3.35 18.02
C ASP A 253 -15.87 -2.98 16.85
N MET A 254 -15.83 -3.78 15.79
CA MET A 254 -15.02 -3.47 14.61
C MET A 254 -15.52 -2.17 13.98
N GLU A 255 -14.60 -1.22 13.82
CA GLU A 255 -14.87 0.14 13.34
C GLU A 255 -15.87 0.94 14.19
N ALA A 256 -16.12 0.51 15.43
CA ALA A 256 -16.99 1.24 16.35
C ALA A 256 -16.35 2.55 16.81
N VAL A 257 -17.08 3.66 16.67
CA VAL A 257 -16.64 4.99 17.11
C VAL A 257 -16.87 5.14 18.62
N THR A 258 -15.79 5.36 19.36
CA THR A 258 -15.81 5.67 20.79
C THR A 258 -16.44 7.03 21.07
N PHE A 259 -16.82 7.30 22.32
CA PHE A 259 -17.37 8.61 22.71
C PHE A 259 -16.42 9.79 22.38
N LYS A 260 -15.11 9.54 22.31
CA LYS A 260 -14.08 10.53 21.96
C LYS A 260 -13.80 10.62 20.46
N LYS A 261 -14.65 10.02 19.62
CA LYS A 261 -14.52 9.98 18.16
C LYS A 261 -13.29 9.23 17.63
N LEU A 262 -12.71 8.33 18.43
CA LEU A 262 -11.72 7.36 17.96
C LEU A 262 -12.42 6.09 17.51
N VAL A 263 -12.01 5.52 16.39
CA VAL A 263 -12.47 4.25 15.81
C VAL A 263 -11.70 3.07 16.43
N LYS A 264 -12.41 2.06 16.94
CA LYS A 264 -11.83 0.79 17.44
C LYS A 264 -11.57 -0.19 16.28
N GLY A 265 -10.60 -1.08 16.45
CA GLY A 265 -10.26 -2.09 15.43
C GLY A 265 -9.70 -1.50 14.14
N HIS A 266 -9.20 -0.26 14.20
CA HIS A 266 -8.73 0.50 13.06
C HIS A 266 -7.29 0.96 13.29
N ALA A 267 -6.51 1.00 12.23
CA ALA A 267 -5.10 1.36 12.27
C ALA A 267 -4.90 2.87 12.12
N TYR A 268 -4.00 3.43 12.93
CA TYR A 268 -3.62 4.84 12.90
C TYR A 268 -2.11 4.94 12.68
N SER A 269 -1.69 5.95 11.93
CA SER A 269 -0.28 6.32 11.80
C SER A 269 0.14 7.22 12.95
N VAL A 270 1.26 6.93 13.60
CA VAL A 270 1.88 7.84 14.58
C VAL A 270 2.85 8.74 13.82
N THR A 271 2.55 10.03 13.77
CA THR A 271 3.21 10.98 12.87
C THR A 271 4.03 12.04 13.60
N GLY A 272 4.13 11.94 14.92
CA GLY A 272 4.95 12.88 15.69
C GLY A 272 4.84 12.72 17.20
N LEU A 273 5.90 13.15 17.87
CA LEU A 273 5.98 13.26 19.32
C LEU A 273 6.63 14.61 19.65
N LYS A 274 5.97 15.43 20.47
CA LYS A 274 6.48 16.74 20.89
C LYS A 274 6.26 16.96 22.38
N GLN A 275 7.18 17.69 23.00
CA GLN A 275 7.00 18.23 24.34
C GLN A 275 6.60 19.69 24.23
N VAL A 276 5.59 20.08 25.00
CA VAL A 276 5.08 21.45 25.04
C VAL A 276 4.98 21.92 26.50
N ASP A 277 5.24 23.20 26.73
CA ASP A 277 4.91 23.79 28.02
C ASP A 277 3.42 24.11 28.08
N TYR A 278 2.73 23.52 29.05
CA TYR A 278 1.34 23.81 29.34
C TYR A 278 1.22 24.25 30.80
N ARG A 279 1.04 25.56 31.00
CA ARG A 279 0.90 26.18 32.34
C ARG A 279 2.11 25.91 33.25
N GLY A 280 3.32 25.98 32.72
CA GLY A 280 4.57 25.76 33.46
C GLY A 280 4.87 24.29 33.75
N ARG A 281 4.18 23.36 33.09
CA ARG A 281 4.45 21.92 33.13
C ARG A 281 4.77 21.41 31.74
N GLN A 282 5.78 20.56 31.64
CA GLN A 282 6.14 19.90 30.40
C GLN A 282 5.19 18.73 30.14
N GLU A 283 4.38 18.85 29.10
CA GLU A 283 3.43 17.84 28.65
C GLU A 283 3.90 17.21 27.35
N ARG A 284 3.72 15.89 27.23
CA ARG A 284 4.10 15.13 26.03
C ARG A 284 2.85 14.89 25.18
N LEU A 285 2.94 15.30 23.92
CA LEU A 285 1.89 15.13 22.93
C LEU A 285 2.36 14.15 21.85
N ILE A 286 1.48 13.21 21.51
CA ILE A 286 1.62 12.32 20.37
C ILE A 286 0.60 12.73 19.30
N ARG A 287 1.04 12.79 18.04
CA ARG A 287 0.15 13.07 16.91
C ARG A 287 -0.15 11.76 16.20
N VAL A 288 -1.43 11.42 16.13
CA VAL A 288 -1.94 10.28 15.35
C VAL A 288 -2.74 10.79 14.17
N CYS A 289 -2.64 10.09 13.04
CA CYS A 289 -3.43 10.34 11.84
C CYS A 289 -4.25 9.09 11.56
N VAL A 290 -5.51 9.31 11.20
CA VAL A 290 -6.39 8.27 10.69
C VAL A 290 -6.52 8.48 9.18
N CYS A 291 -6.45 7.40 8.41
CA CYS A 291 -6.75 7.41 6.99
C CYS A 291 -8.25 7.08 6.89
N VAL A 292 -9.09 8.12 6.88
CA VAL A 292 -10.54 8.00 6.66
C VAL A 292 -10.82 8.61 5.32
#